data_AF-A0A3D3ZGW7-F1
#
_entry.id   AF-A0A3D3ZGW7-F1
#
_cell.length_a   1.000
_cell.length_b   1.000
_cell.length_c   1.000
_cell.angle_alpha   90.00
_cell.angle_beta   90.00
_cell.angle_gamma   90.00
#
_symmetry.space_group_name_H-M   'P 1'
#
loop_
_entity.id
_entity.type
_entity.pdbx_description
1 polymer ?
#
loop_
_entity_poly.entity_id
_entity_poly.type
_entity_poly.pdbx_seq_one_letter_code
_entity_poly.pdbx_strand_id
1 'polypeptide(L)'
;RAIARSRIPVISGVGHETDFTIADFVADYRASTPTAAATAAVPDIADWQSDLQAKQFELTELMEAYLEDMAEKVERTQRDLQRANPSDLLDRRRQQLDDTAEFLQMRLQHILSLRVERLSGMALRLHALSPLITIARGYAVVRRNSDSALVTSIQQVQPGDALTIQVTDGSIPVEVRRT
;
A
#
# COMPACT_ATOMS: atom_id res chain seq x y z
N ARG A 1 -20.04 83.44 32.33
CA ARG A 1 -20.89 82.35 32.92
C ARG A 1 -21.05 81.14 32.01
N ALA A 2 -21.13 81.30 30.67
CA ALA A 2 -21.27 80.16 29.76
C ALA A 2 -20.04 79.22 29.78
N ILE A 3 -18.82 79.77 29.67
CA ILE A 3 -17.56 78.99 29.69
C ILE A 3 -17.43 78.17 30.98
N ALA A 4 -17.63 78.80 32.15
CA ALA A 4 -17.55 78.15 33.47
C ALA A 4 -18.49 76.93 33.65
N ARG A 5 -19.54 76.84 32.85
CA ARG A 5 -20.56 75.78 32.92
C ARG A 5 -20.46 74.81 31.73
N SER A 6 -19.46 74.97 30.86
CA SER A 6 -19.25 74.08 29.72
C SER A 6 -18.87 72.68 30.21
N ARG A 7 -19.39 71.66 29.53
CA ARG A 7 -18.96 70.25 29.70
C ARG A 7 -17.92 69.82 28.67
N ILE A 8 -17.74 70.64 27.63
CA ILE A 8 -16.72 70.44 26.60
C ILE A 8 -15.52 71.29 27.01
N PRO A 9 -14.29 70.75 27.03
CA PRO A 9 -13.10 71.52 27.33
C PRO A 9 -12.98 72.76 26.44
N VAL A 10 -12.75 73.92 27.05
CA VAL A 10 -12.65 75.20 26.35
C VAL A 10 -11.20 75.68 26.35
N ILE A 11 -10.70 76.06 25.18
CA ILE A 11 -9.41 76.71 25.01
C ILE A 11 -9.63 78.21 24.73
N SER A 12 -9.04 79.08 25.54
CA SER A 12 -9.02 80.53 25.29
C SER A 12 -7.79 80.91 24.47
N GLY A 13 -7.99 81.65 23.37
CA GLY A 13 -6.92 82.10 22.46
C GLY A 13 -7.00 83.60 22.14
N VAL A 14 -7.46 84.42 23.09
CA VAL A 14 -7.87 85.81 22.83
C VAL A 14 -6.70 86.77 22.54
N GLY A 15 -5.47 86.51 23.01
CA GLY A 15 -4.33 87.39 22.66
C GLY A 15 -3.06 87.25 23.51
N HIS A 16 -2.12 88.18 23.27
CA HIS A 16 -0.76 88.25 23.82
C HIS A 16 -0.74 88.53 25.33
N GLU A 17 0.41 88.32 25.98
CA GLU A 17 0.58 88.30 27.44
C GLU A 17 0.06 89.52 28.22
N THR A 18 -0.22 90.64 27.56
CA THR A 18 -0.74 91.86 28.19
C THR A 18 -2.27 91.97 28.24
N ASP A 19 -3.01 91.20 27.43
CA ASP A 19 -4.47 91.27 27.33
C ASP A 19 -5.13 90.07 28.03
N PHE A 20 -5.50 90.23 29.30
CA PHE A 20 -6.20 89.19 30.06
C PHE A 20 -7.70 89.43 30.11
N THR A 21 -8.48 88.37 29.91
CA THR A 21 -9.94 88.41 30.03
C THR A 21 -10.45 87.41 31.06
N ILE A 22 -11.67 87.62 31.56
CA ILE A 22 -12.34 86.67 32.46
C ILE A 22 -12.53 85.29 31.77
N ALA A 23 -12.56 85.24 30.44
CA ALA A 23 -12.63 83.98 29.70
C ALA A 23 -11.36 83.13 29.90
N ASP A 24 -10.18 83.75 29.95
CA ASP A 24 -8.89 83.07 30.14
C ASP A 24 -8.79 82.37 31.50
N PHE A 25 -9.36 82.98 32.55
CA PHE A 25 -9.34 82.43 33.91
C PHE A 25 -10.34 81.29 34.13
N VAL A 26 -11.30 81.13 33.22
CA VAL A 26 -12.42 80.22 33.37
C VAL A 26 -12.37 79.08 32.33
N ALA A 27 -11.48 79.17 31.34
CA ALA A 27 -11.20 78.13 30.36
C ALA A 27 -10.28 77.03 30.92
N ASP A 28 -10.34 75.83 30.32
CA ASP A 28 -9.52 74.68 30.73
C ASP A 28 -8.05 74.82 30.29
N TYR A 29 -7.82 75.53 29.19
CA TYR A 29 -6.48 75.84 28.69
C TYR A 29 -6.43 77.25 28.11
N ARG A 30 -5.34 77.98 28.38
CA ARG A 30 -5.06 79.29 27.79
C ARG A 30 -3.92 79.15 26.79
N ALA A 31 -4.18 79.54 25.55
CA ALA A 31 -3.18 79.68 24.50
C ALA A 31 -2.87 81.16 24.24
N SER A 32 -1.63 81.47 23.90
CA SER A 32 -1.15 82.84 23.64
C SER A 32 -1.66 83.44 22.33
N THR A 33 -2.18 82.62 21.42
CA THR A 33 -2.74 83.02 20.13
C THR A 33 -3.86 82.08 19.70
N PRO A 34 -4.77 82.51 18.79
CA PRO A 34 -5.76 81.62 18.20
C PRO A 34 -5.14 80.39 17.52
N THR A 35 -3.97 80.56 16.89
CA THR A 35 -3.23 79.45 16.24
C THR A 35 -2.74 78.44 17.27
N ALA A 36 -2.19 78.89 18.39
CA ALA A 36 -1.77 78.00 19.47
C ALA A 36 -2.96 77.27 20.12
N ALA A 37 -4.13 77.91 20.20
CA ALA A 37 -5.36 77.24 20.64
C ALA A 37 -5.79 76.12 19.68
N ALA A 38 -5.70 76.36 18.37
CA ALA A 38 -6.00 75.36 17.36
C ALA A 38 -5.00 74.18 17.40
N THR A 39 -3.70 74.45 17.53
CA THR A 39 -2.67 73.40 17.67
C THR A 39 -2.88 72.57 18.93
N ALA A 40 -3.26 73.19 20.05
CA ALA A 40 -3.54 72.46 21.30
C ALA A 40 -4.80 71.59 21.23
N ALA A 41 -5.77 71.95 20.38
CA ALA A 41 -7.02 71.19 20.20
C ALA A 41 -6.88 70.02 19.21
N VAL A 42 -5.87 70.04 18.34
CA VAL A 42 -5.72 69.08 17.25
C VAL A 42 -4.55 68.14 17.56
N PRO A 43 -4.76 66.82 17.64
CA PRO A 43 -3.67 65.87 17.84
C PRO A 43 -2.70 65.90 16.65
N ASP A 44 -1.43 65.59 16.90
CA ASP A 44 -0.40 65.57 15.86
C ASP A 44 -0.65 64.43 14.87
N ILE A 45 -0.67 64.75 13.58
CA ILE A 45 -0.83 63.76 12.51
C ILE A 45 0.32 62.76 12.48
N ALA A 46 1.51 63.15 12.95
CA ALA A 46 2.68 62.28 13.04
C ALA A 46 2.47 61.14 14.05
N ASP A 47 1.83 61.42 15.19
CA ASP A 47 1.51 60.41 16.21
C ASP A 47 0.52 59.38 15.65
N TRP A 48 -0.51 59.84 14.93
CA TRP A 48 -1.50 58.95 14.30
C TRP A 48 -0.89 58.09 13.20
N GLN A 49 0.06 58.65 12.43
CA GLN A 49 0.80 57.89 11.43
C GLN A 49 1.65 56.80 12.09
N SER A 50 2.32 57.12 13.20
CA SER A 50 3.12 56.15 13.97
C SER A 50 2.25 55.02 14.53
N ASP A 51 1.11 55.36 15.13
CA ASP A 51 0.15 54.38 15.66
C ASP A 51 -0.40 53.46 14.56
N LEU A 52 -0.73 54.03 13.40
CA LEU A 52 -1.23 53.25 12.26
C LEU A 52 -0.16 52.29 11.74
N GLN A 53 1.10 52.75 11.63
CA GLN A 53 2.22 51.91 11.23
C GLN A 53 2.47 50.78 12.23
N ALA A 54 2.42 51.07 13.53
CA ALA A 54 2.57 50.07 14.58
C ALA A 54 1.48 49.00 14.50
N LYS A 55 0.21 49.40 14.30
CA LYS A 55 -0.91 48.47 14.13
C LYS A 55 -0.82 47.65 12.84
N GLN A 56 -0.33 48.24 11.75
CA GLN A 56 -0.08 47.49 10.51
C GLN A 56 1.00 46.44 10.70
N PHE A 57 2.07 46.78 11.40
CA PHE A 57 3.14 45.84 11.72
C PHE A 57 2.62 44.68 12.60
N GLU A 58 1.93 45.00 13.69
CA GLU A 58 1.33 44.01 14.59
C GLU A 58 0.35 43.08 13.85
N LEU A 59 -0.51 43.63 12.99
CA LEU A 59 -1.44 42.83 12.18
C LEU A 59 -0.68 41.88 11.24
N THR A 60 0.40 42.36 10.63
CA THR A 60 1.19 41.55 9.69
C THR A 60 1.85 40.38 10.42
N GLU A 61 2.48 40.62 11.58
CA GLU A 61 3.08 39.55 12.38
C GLU A 61 2.04 38.50 12.82
N LEU A 62 0.86 38.94 13.25
CA LEU A 62 -0.23 38.02 13.63
C LEU A 62 -0.74 37.21 12.44
N MET A 63 -0.85 37.82 11.27
CA MET A 63 -1.29 37.15 10.05
C MET A 63 -0.27 36.12 9.58
N GLU A 64 1.02 36.45 9.62
CA GLU A 64 2.10 35.51 9.28
C GLU A 64 2.10 34.30 10.21
N ALA A 65 2.05 34.52 11.52
CA ALA A 65 1.98 33.43 12.50
C ALA A 65 0.73 32.55 12.32
N TYR A 66 -0.42 33.15 12.01
CA TYR A 66 -1.65 32.40 11.75
C TYR A 66 -1.56 31.54 10.49
N LEU A 67 -0.97 32.07 9.41
CA LEU A 67 -0.78 31.32 8.16
C LEU A 67 0.21 30.16 8.34
N GLU A 68 1.26 30.36 9.13
CA GLU A 68 2.24 29.32 9.46
C GLU A 68 1.60 28.16 10.24
N ASP A 69 0.84 28.45 11.30
CA ASP A 69 0.09 27.44 12.06
C ASP A 69 -0.94 26.69 11.18
N MET A 70 -1.61 27.38 10.27
CA MET A 70 -2.54 26.74 9.32
C MET A 70 -1.82 25.85 8.32
N ALA A 71 -0.64 26.27 7.82
CA ALA A 71 0.18 25.45 6.93
C ALA A 71 0.63 24.16 7.64
N GLU A 72 1.10 24.26 8.88
CA GLU A 72 1.49 23.10 9.69
C GLU A 72 0.31 22.13 9.94
N LYS A 73 -0.89 22.67 10.22
CA LYS A 73 -2.11 21.87 10.40
C LYS A 73 -2.49 21.11 9.13
N VAL A 74 -2.42 21.77 7.97
CA VAL A 74 -2.68 21.13 6.68
C VAL A 74 -1.65 20.03 6.43
N GLU A 75 -0.37 20.31 6.64
CA GLU A 75 0.70 19.33 6.42
C GLU A 75 0.54 18.12 7.33
N ARG A 76 0.23 18.34 8.62
CA ARG A 76 -0.03 17.26 9.58
C ARG A 76 -1.22 16.41 9.15
N THR A 77 -2.34 17.04 8.79
CA THR A 77 -3.55 16.33 8.36
C THR A 77 -3.31 15.54 7.07
N GLN A 78 -2.53 16.09 6.14
CA GLN A 78 -2.12 15.40 4.93
C GLN A 78 -1.23 14.20 5.23
N ARG A 79 -0.26 14.33 6.14
CA ARG A 79 0.58 13.20 6.59
C ARG A 79 -0.24 12.12 7.27
N ASP A 80 -1.19 12.50 8.12
CA ASP A 80 -2.08 11.55 8.80
C ASP A 80 -3.01 10.84 7.80
N LEU A 81 -3.54 11.57 6.82
CA LEU A 81 -4.33 11.00 5.72
C LEU A 81 -3.50 10.05 4.87
N GLN A 82 -2.25 10.39 4.53
CA GLN A 82 -1.34 9.51 3.79
C GLN A 82 -1.02 8.23 4.55
N ARG A 83 -0.82 8.32 5.87
CA ARG A 83 -0.62 7.14 6.73
C ARG A 83 -1.88 6.29 6.85
N ALA A 84 -3.04 6.95 6.90
CA ALA A 84 -4.33 6.28 6.93
C ALA A 84 -4.75 5.75 5.56
N ASN A 85 -4.12 6.21 4.46
CA ASN A 85 -4.48 5.82 3.11
C ASN A 85 -4.15 4.33 2.93
N PRO A 86 -5.17 3.47 2.83
CA PRO A 86 -4.95 2.04 2.69
C PRO A 86 -4.48 1.66 1.30
N SER A 87 -4.39 2.60 0.32
CA SER A 87 -3.97 2.30 -1.05
C SER A 87 -2.60 1.64 -1.11
N ASP A 88 -1.59 2.21 -0.47
CA ASP A 88 -0.22 1.67 -0.51
C ASP A 88 -0.14 0.32 0.19
N LEU A 89 -0.91 0.14 1.27
CA LEU A 89 -1.01 -1.14 1.95
C LEU A 89 -1.70 -2.18 1.06
N LEU A 90 -2.78 -1.82 0.39
CA LEU A 90 -3.54 -2.69 -0.52
C LEU A 90 -2.71 -3.05 -1.76
N ASP A 91 -1.99 -2.09 -2.34
CA ASP A 91 -1.13 -2.31 -3.49
C ASP A 91 0.02 -3.25 -3.14
N ARG A 92 0.68 -3.05 -1.98
CA ARG A 92 1.68 -4.00 -1.47
C ARG A 92 1.11 -5.39 -1.24
N ARG A 93 -0.09 -5.50 -0.66
CA ARG A 93 -0.76 -6.79 -0.43
C ARG A 93 -1.16 -7.47 -1.74
N ARG A 94 -1.59 -6.69 -2.73
CA ARG A 94 -1.92 -7.18 -4.07
C ARG A 94 -0.68 -7.70 -4.78
N GLN A 95 0.42 -6.95 -4.76
CA GLN A 95 1.70 -7.41 -5.30
C GLN A 95 2.18 -8.70 -4.63
N GLN A 96 2.09 -8.79 -3.29
CA GLN A 96 2.45 -10.02 -2.56
C GLN A 96 1.59 -11.22 -2.99
N LEU A 97 0.30 -11.02 -3.22
CA LEU A 97 -0.59 -12.08 -3.72
C LEU A 97 -0.19 -12.52 -5.12
N ASP A 98 0.07 -11.57 -6.02
CA ASP A 98 0.45 -11.84 -7.40
C ASP A 98 1.79 -12.61 -7.46
N ASP A 99 2.81 -12.15 -6.74
CA ASP A 99 4.11 -12.82 -6.65
C ASP A 99 3.95 -14.26 -6.10
N THR A 100 3.20 -14.41 -5.01
CA THR A 100 3.00 -15.73 -4.38
C THR A 100 2.22 -16.67 -5.28
N ALA A 101 1.22 -16.16 -6.02
CA ALA A 101 0.45 -16.94 -6.97
C ALA A 101 1.32 -17.43 -8.13
N GLU A 102 2.18 -16.55 -8.68
CA GLU A 102 3.11 -16.91 -9.75
C GLU A 102 4.13 -17.98 -9.27
N PHE A 103 4.71 -17.79 -8.09
CA PHE A 103 5.60 -18.78 -7.48
C PHE A 103 4.92 -20.13 -7.29
N LEU A 104 3.68 -20.14 -6.76
CA LEU A 104 2.91 -21.37 -6.56
C LEU A 104 2.65 -22.08 -7.88
N GLN A 105 2.23 -21.34 -8.92
CA GLN A 105 1.95 -21.88 -10.24
C GLN A 105 3.19 -22.55 -10.85
N MET A 106 4.34 -21.85 -10.85
CA MET A 106 5.60 -22.40 -11.37
C MET A 106 6.02 -23.67 -10.61
N ARG A 107 5.93 -23.65 -9.27
CA ARG A 107 6.29 -24.82 -8.43
C ARG A 107 5.37 -26.01 -8.68
N LEU A 108 4.06 -25.78 -8.79
CA LEU A 108 3.08 -26.83 -9.07
C LEU A 108 3.32 -27.47 -10.45
N GLN A 109 3.53 -26.66 -11.48
CA GLN A 109 3.83 -27.16 -12.82
C GLN A 109 5.10 -28.03 -12.82
N HIS A 110 6.15 -27.59 -12.14
CA HIS A 110 7.39 -28.36 -12.02
C HIS A 110 7.22 -29.67 -11.24
N ILE A 111 6.49 -29.66 -10.13
CA ILE A 111 6.24 -30.89 -9.35
C ILE A 111 5.39 -31.88 -10.16
N LEU A 112 4.38 -31.38 -10.88
CA LEU A 112 3.53 -32.23 -11.72
C LEU A 112 4.31 -32.83 -12.88
N SER A 113 5.16 -32.06 -13.57
CA SER A 113 5.98 -32.60 -14.66
C SER A 113 6.94 -33.69 -14.18
N LEU A 114 7.62 -33.49 -13.05
CA LEU A 114 8.49 -34.51 -12.45
C LEU A 114 7.72 -35.78 -12.04
N ARG A 115 6.49 -35.64 -11.53
CA ARG A 115 5.65 -36.78 -11.18
C ARG A 115 5.18 -37.54 -12.41
N VAL A 116 4.81 -36.85 -13.48
CA VAL A 116 4.43 -37.46 -14.76
C VAL A 116 5.60 -38.24 -15.34
N GLU A 117 6.80 -37.65 -15.41
CA GLU A 117 8.00 -38.34 -15.89
C GLU A 117 8.32 -39.59 -15.07
N ARG A 118 8.21 -39.50 -13.74
CA ARG A 118 8.41 -40.66 -12.84
C ARG A 118 7.39 -41.77 -13.09
N LEU A 119 6.12 -41.43 -13.27
CA LEU A 119 5.06 -42.38 -13.58
C LEU A 119 5.30 -43.06 -14.93
N SER A 120 5.64 -42.28 -15.96
CA SER A 120 5.99 -42.80 -17.29
C SER A 120 7.18 -43.76 -17.22
N GLY A 121 8.23 -43.41 -16.48
CA GLY A 121 9.38 -44.28 -16.27
C GLY A 121 9.04 -45.57 -15.52
N MET A 122 8.17 -45.51 -14.51
CA MET A 122 7.68 -46.70 -13.80
C MET A 122 6.83 -47.60 -14.69
N ALA A 123 5.94 -47.00 -15.50
CA ALA A 123 5.12 -47.73 -16.46
C ALA A 123 5.99 -48.44 -17.51
N LEU A 124 7.00 -47.78 -18.06
CA LEU A 124 7.94 -48.38 -18.99
C LEU A 124 8.72 -49.55 -18.37
N ARG A 125 9.18 -49.42 -17.11
CA ARG A 125 9.85 -50.52 -16.39
C ARG A 125 8.92 -51.70 -16.16
N LEU A 126 7.67 -51.44 -15.76
CA LEU A 126 6.65 -52.48 -15.58
C LEU A 126 6.36 -53.19 -16.91
N HIS A 127 6.25 -52.44 -18.01
CA HIS A 127 6.10 -53.00 -19.34
C HIS A 127 7.30 -53.87 -19.73
N ALA A 128 8.54 -53.39 -19.55
CA ALA A 128 9.75 -54.13 -19.89
C ALA A 128 9.89 -55.46 -19.11
N LEU A 129 9.34 -55.53 -17.89
CA LEU A 129 9.35 -56.73 -17.06
C LEU A 129 8.14 -57.65 -17.30
N SER A 130 7.20 -57.28 -18.16
CA SER A 130 6.00 -58.07 -18.42
C SER A 130 6.29 -59.26 -19.36
N PRO A 131 6.07 -60.52 -18.93
CA PRO A 131 6.23 -61.71 -19.76
C PRO A 131 5.35 -61.68 -21.02
N LEU A 132 4.26 -60.91 -20.98
CA LEU A 132 3.35 -60.73 -22.12
C LEU A 132 4.04 -60.07 -23.31
N ILE A 133 5.06 -59.22 -23.12
CA ILE A 133 5.82 -58.63 -24.23
C ILE A 133 6.72 -59.67 -24.89
N THR A 134 7.33 -60.57 -24.11
CA THR A 134 8.08 -61.70 -24.65
C THR A 134 7.16 -62.63 -25.43
N ILE A 135 5.96 -62.89 -24.91
CA ILE A 135 4.96 -63.73 -25.60
C ILE A 135 4.46 -63.05 -26.89
N ALA A 136 4.18 -61.74 -26.86
CA ALA A 136 3.73 -60.95 -28.01
C ALA A 136 4.77 -60.87 -29.14
N ARG A 137 6.05 -61.13 -28.87
CA ARG A 137 7.11 -61.23 -29.89
C ARG A 137 7.15 -62.59 -30.62
N GLY A 138 6.17 -63.45 -30.38
CA GLY A 138 6.03 -64.76 -31.03
C GLY A 138 6.68 -65.92 -30.26
N TYR A 139 7.10 -65.68 -29.01
CA TYR A 139 7.55 -66.75 -28.12
C TYR A 139 6.36 -67.32 -27.35
N ALA A 140 6.38 -68.62 -27.05
CA ALA A 140 5.35 -69.25 -26.25
C ALA A 140 5.93 -69.77 -24.94
N VAL A 141 5.18 -69.63 -23.86
CA VAL A 141 5.58 -70.12 -22.53
C VAL A 141 4.98 -71.51 -22.33
N VAL A 142 5.84 -72.53 -22.21
CA VAL A 142 5.40 -73.92 -22.04
C VAL A 142 5.35 -74.25 -20.54
N ARG A 143 4.18 -74.65 -20.06
CA ARG A 143 3.95 -75.07 -18.68
C ARG A 143 3.50 -76.52 -18.62
N ARG A 144 3.93 -77.27 -17.61
CA ARG A 144 3.40 -78.61 -17.36
C ARG A 144 2.00 -78.51 -16.76
N ASN A 145 1.06 -79.32 -17.24
CA ASN A 145 -0.33 -79.25 -16.80
C ASN A 145 -0.56 -79.76 -15.37
N SER A 146 0.35 -80.60 -14.83
CA SER A 146 0.26 -81.10 -13.46
C SER A 146 0.44 -80.00 -12.40
N ASP A 147 1.49 -79.19 -12.53
CA ASP A 147 1.96 -78.29 -11.47
C ASP A 147 2.13 -76.84 -11.94
N SER A 148 1.75 -76.53 -13.19
CA SER A 148 1.97 -75.22 -13.84
C SER A 148 3.44 -74.76 -13.89
N ALA A 149 4.39 -75.67 -13.63
CA ALA A 149 5.83 -75.42 -13.65
C ALA A 149 6.31 -75.12 -15.08
N LEU A 150 7.24 -74.16 -15.20
CA LEU A 150 7.83 -73.77 -16.48
C LEU A 150 8.75 -74.87 -17.00
N VAL A 151 8.53 -75.31 -18.24
CA VAL A 151 9.37 -76.28 -18.94
C VAL A 151 10.41 -75.51 -19.74
N THR A 152 11.68 -75.61 -19.35
CA THR A 152 12.80 -74.90 -19.99
C THR A 152 13.80 -75.83 -20.67
N SER A 153 13.68 -77.14 -20.46
CA SER A 153 14.62 -78.14 -20.96
C SER A 153 13.90 -79.43 -21.38
N ILE A 154 14.42 -80.09 -22.42
CA ILE A 154 13.82 -81.31 -23.00
C ILE A 154 13.81 -82.49 -22.01
N GLN A 155 14.76 -82.50 -21.05
CA GLN A 155 14.88 -83.53 -20.03
C GLN A 155 13.75 -83.49 -18.99
N GLN A 156 12.98 -82.40 -18.97
CA GLN A 156 11.88 -82.18 -18.04
C GLN A 156 10.54 -82.68 -18.60
N VAL A 157 10.53 -83.40 -19.71
CA VAL A 157 9.31 -83.82 -20.39
C VAL A 157 9.42 -85.29 -20.75
N GLN A 158 8.38 -86.07 -20.42
CA GLN A 158 8.27 -87.48 -20.82
C GLN A 158 7.19 -87.67 -21.90
N PRO A 159 7.31 -88.69 -22.76
CA PRO A 159 6.25 -89.04 -23.70
C PRO A 159 4.95 -89.37 -22.95
N GLY A 160 3.85 -88.72 -23.33
CA GLY A 160 2.55 -88.78 -22.65
C GLY A 160 2.27 -87.62 -21.68
N ASP A 161 3.23 -86.71 -21.45
CA ASP A 161 2.98 -85.54 -20.61
C ASP A 161 2.06 -84.53 -21.31
N ALA A 162 1.05 -84.05 -20.58
CA ALA A 162 0.21 -82.93 -20.98
C ALA A 162 0.89 -81.61 -20.61
N LEU A 163 1.10 -80.76 -21.61
CA LEU A 163 1.67 -79.43 -21.50
C LEU A 163 0.66 -78.38 -21.94
N THR A 164 0.78 -77.17 -21.41
CA THR A 164 0.01 -76.01 -21.86
C THR A 164 0.98 -74.99 -22.43
N ILE A 165 0.78 -74.65 -23.71
CA ILE A 165 1.52 -73.61 -24.38
C ILE A 165 0.72 -72.31 -24.27
N GLN A 166 1.27 -71.31 -23.59
CA GLN A 166 0.65 -70.00 -23.46
C GLN A 166 1.18 -69.07 -24.55
N VAL A 167 0.26 -68.57 -25.38
CA VAL A 167 0.48 -67.64 -26.49
C VAL A 167 -0.23 -66.31 -26.20
N THR A 168 -0.06 -65.31 -27.08
CA THR A 168 -0.50 -63.93 -26.86
C THR A 168 -2.03 -63.80 -26.71
N ASP A 169 -2.77 -64.70 -27.33
CA ASP A 169 -4.23 -64.70 -27.45
C ASP A 169 -4.92 -65.84 -26.67
N GLY A 170 -4.17 -66.73 -26.03
CA GLY A 170 -4.76 -67.85 -25.28
C GLY A 170 -3.78 -68.94 -24.84
N SER A 171 -4.34 -70.08 -24.43
CA SER A 171 -3.59 -71.26 -24.01
C SER A 171 -3.97 -72.48 -24.84
N ILE A 172 -2.97 -73.18 -25.38
CA ILE A 172 -3.15 -74.36 -26.21
C ILE A 172 -2.67 -75.58 -25.40
N PRO A 173 -3.56 -76.52 -25.03
CA PRO A 173 -3.15 -77.79 -24.45
C PRO A 173 -2.51 -78.68 -25.53
N VAL A 174 -1.37 -79.28 -25.23
CA VAL A 174 -0.63 -80.17 -26.12
C VAL A 174 -0.16 -81.40 -25.35
N GLU A 175 0.00 -82.52 -26.05
CA GLU A 175 0.51 -83.76 -25.47
C GLU A 175 1.80 -84.17 -26.16
N VAL A 176 2.78 -84.62 -25.38
CA VAL A 176 4.12 -84.94 -25.87
C VAL A 176 4.12 -86.33 -26.49
N ARG A 177 4.32 -86.42 -27.81
CA ARG A 177 4.47 -87.70 -28.51
C ARG A 177 5.94 -88.06 -28.66
N ARG A 178 6.22 -89.37 -28.62
CA ARG A 178 7.56 -89.92 -28.84
C ARG A 178 7.89 -89.81 -30.34
N THR A 179 8.91 -89.03 -30.67
CA THR A 179 9.56 -89.02 -32.00
C THR A 179 10.77 -89.92 -32.00
#